data_AF-A0A951KZE8-F1
#
_entry.id   AF-A0A951KZE8-F1
#
_cell.length_a   1.000
_cell.length_b   1.000
_cell.length_c   1.000
_cell.angle_alpha   90.00
_cell.angle_beta   90.00
_cell.angle_gamma   90.00
#
_symmetry.space_group_name_H-M   'P 1'
#
loop_
_entity.id
_entity.type
_entity.pdbx_description
1 polymer ?
#
loop_
_entity_poly.entity_id
_entity_poly.type
_entity_poly.pdbx_seq_one_letter_code
_entity_poly.pdbx_strand_id
1 'polypeptide(L)' 'MKKVLELLLCILHPVAMVLIWINLAMRTDLSLIAKLTWAIAVVVPFVPFVYVLTGNDFI' A
#
# COMPACT_ATOMS: atom_id res chain seq x y z
N MET A 1 -11.50 20.32 1.09
CA MET A 1 -10.46 19.81 2.02
C MET A 1 -10.37 18.28 2.06
N LYS A 2 -11.47 17.51 2.30
CA LYS A 2 -11.44 16.03 2.32
C LYS A 2 -10.91 15.36 1.03
N LYS A 3 -11.39 15.79 -0.14
CA LYS A 3 -11.03 15.20 -1.44
C LYS A 3 -9.54 15.31 -1.80
N VAL A 4 -8.89 16.42 -1.45
CA VAL A 4 -7.46 16.62 -1.69
C VAL A 4 -6.62 15.69 -0.81
N LEU A 5 -7.04 15.50 0.44
CA LEU A 5 -6.39 14.56 1.36
C LEU A 5 -6.57 13.11 0.91
N GLU A 6 -7.75 12.72 0.44
CA GLU A 6 -8.00 11.40 -0.15
C GLU A 6 -7.13 11.15 -1.39
N LEU A 7 -6.99 12.15 -2.26
CA LEU A 7 -6.14 12.03 -3.46
C LEU A 7 -4.65 11.96 -3.08
N LEU A 8 -4.21 12.73 -2.10
CA LEU A 8 -2.83 12.68 -1.58
C LEU A 8 -2.53 11.32 -0.95
N LEU A 9 -3.44 10.82 -0.11
CA LEU A 9 -3.34 9.47 0.45
C LEU A 9 -3.37 8.41 -0.66
N CYS A 10 -4.12 8.65 -1.74
CA CYS A 10 -4.13 7.78 -2.90
C CYS A 10 -2.76 7.69 -3.60
N ILE A 11 -1.95 8.74 -3.57
CA ILE A 11 -0.61 8.68 -4.19
C ILE A 11 0.41 8.13 -3.18
N LEU A 12 0.27 8.52 -1.91
CA LEU A 12 1.23 8.16 -0.87
C LEU A 12 1.18 6.68 -0.49
N HIS A 13 0.00 6.04 -0.51
CA HIS A 13 -0.15 4.62 -0.20
C HIS A 13 0.66 3.69 -1.13
N PRO A 14 0.51 3.75 -2.47
CA PRO A 14 1.26 2.90 -3.38
C PRO A 14 2.77 3.21 -3.35
N VAL A 15 3.16 4.46 -3.11
CA VAL A 15 4.59 4.80 -2.91
C VAL A 15 5.13 4.12 -1.65
N ALA A 16 4.41 4.21 -0.52
CA ALA A 16 4.78 3.53 0.72
C ALA A 16 4.84 2.01 0.55
N MET A 17 3.89 1.43 -0.18
CA MET A 17 3.85 0.00 -0.51
C MET A 17 5.13 -0.45 -1.22
N VAL A 18 5.55 0.28 -2.26
CA VAL A 18 6.78 -0.02 -3.02
C VAL A 18 8.02 0.14 -2.15
N LEU A 19 8.09 1.19 -1.33
CA LEU A 19 9.20 1.41 -0.40
C LEU A 19 9.34 0.26 0.61
N ILE A 20 8.22 -0.26 1.13
CA ILE A 20 8.23 -1.40 2.05
C ILE A 20 8.76 -2.65 1.34
N TRP A 21 8.35 -2.91 0.09
CA TRP A 21 8.86 -4.04 -0.68
C TRP A 21 10.37 -3.95 -0.95
N ILE A 22 10.88 -2.76 -1.30
CA ILE A 22 12.33 -2.53 -1.46
C ILE A 22 13.05 -2.82 -0.14
N ASN A 23 12.55 -2.29 0.97
CA ASN A 23 13.12 -2.54 2.29
C ASN A 23 13.12 -4.04 2.65
N LEU A 24 12.03 -4.76 2.34
CA LEU A 24 11.90 -6.20 2.57
C LEU A 24 12.90 -7.01 1.73
N ALA A 25 13.11 -6.60 0.47
CA ALA A 25 14.06 -7.24 -0.43
C ALA A 25 15.49 -7.09 0.08
N MET A 26 15.83 -5.91 0.61
CA MET A 26 17.17 -5.59 1.12
C MET A 26 17.46 -6.18 2.52
N ARG A 27 16.43 -6.46 3.33
CA ARG A 27 16.63 -7.08 4.65
C ARG A 27 17.16 -8.50 4.54
N THR A 28 18.22 -8.83 5.28
CA THR A 28 18.82 -10.17 5.32
C THR A 28 18.49 -10.93 6.60
N ASP A 29 17.94 -10.25 7.60
CA ASP A 29 17.63 -10.79 8.93
C ASP A 29 16.29 -11.56 9.01
N LEU A 30 15.42 -11.39 8.02
CA LEU A 30 14.11 -12.03 7.95
C LEU A 30 14.16 -13.35 7.16
N SER A 31 13.48 -14.37 7.71
CA SER A 31 13.24 -15.62 6.99
C SER A 31 12.38 -15.38 5.73
N LEU A 32 12.54 -16.26 4.73
CA LEU A 32 11.85 -16.13 3.45
C LEU A 32 10.31 -16.14 3.60
N ILE A 33 9.79 -16.94 4.53
CA ILE A 33 8.36 -16.98 4.86
C ILE A 33 7.91 -15.65 5.46
N ALA A 34 8.68 -15.09 6.40
CA ALA A 34 8.34 -13.79 6.98
C ALA A 34 8.33 -12.68 5.92
N LYS A 35 9.30 -12.68 4.99
CA LYS A 35 9.29 -11.75 3.85
C LYS A 35 8.04 -11.90 3.00
N LEU A 36 7.64 -13.12 2.65
CA LEU A 36 6.41 -13.33 1.87
C LEU A 36 5.17 -12.84 2.62
N THR A 37 5.04 -13.18 3.90
CA THR A 37 3.90 -12.76 4.72
C THR A 37 3.79 -11.24 4.79
N TRP A 38 4.90 -10.54 5.01
CA TRP A 38 4.93 -9.08 5.04
C TRP A 38 4.67 -8.47 3.66
N ALA A 39 5.20 -9.05 2.57
CA ALA A 39 4.94 -8.58 1.23
C ALA A 39 3.44 -8.64 0.87
N ILE A 40 2.74 -9.71 1.28
CA ILE A 40 1.30 -9.88 1.08
C ILE A 40 0.50 -8.97 2.02
N ALA A 41 0.88 -8.88 3.30
CA ALA A 41 0.16 -8.06 4.29
C ALA A 41 0.11 -6.57 3.88
N VAL A 42 1.16 -6.09 3.21
CA VAL A 42 1.28 -4.72 2.70
C VAL A 42 0.34 -4.45 1.51
N VAL A 43 -0.22 -5.48 0.87
CA VAL A 43 -1.24 -5.34 -0.19
C VAL A 43 -2.64 -5.14 0.40
N VAL A 44 -2.92 -5.60 1.63
CA VAL A 44 -4.26 -5.52 2.25
C VAL A 44 -4.84 -4.09 2.31
N PRO A 45 -4.07 -3.04 2.66
CA PRO A 45 -4.53 -1.65 2.61
C PRO A 45 -4.90 -1.16 1.20
N PHE A 46 -4.48 -1.87 0.15
CA PHE A 46 -4.82 -1.54 -1.23
C PHE A 46 -6.28 -1.84 -1.57
N VAL A 47 -6.96 -2.72 -0.82
CA VAL A 47 -8.37 -3.04 -1.06
C VAL A 47 -9.31 -1.84 -0.83
N PRO A 48 -9.31 -1.17 0.34
CA PRO A 48 -10.12 0.04 0.54
C PRO A 48 -9.71 1.17 -0.40
N PHE A 49 -8.46 1.20 -0.84
CA PHE A 49 -7.98 2.16 -1.82
C PHE A 49 -8.61 1.96 -3.20
N VAL A 50 -8.60 0.73 -3.73
CA VAL A 50 -9.26 0.40 -5.00
C VAL A 50 -10.75 0.71 -4.89
N TYR A 51 -11.38 0.38 -3.75
CA TYR A 51 -12.78 0.71 -3.47
C TYR A 51 -13.05 2.22 -3.52
N VAL A 52 -12.19 3.05 -2.94
CA VAL A 52 -12.33 4.52 -3.00
C VAL A 52 -12.15 5.07 -4.41
N LEU A 53 -11.23 4.50 -5.22
CA LEU A 53 -11.03 4.92 -6.61
C LEU A 53 -12.11 4.42 -7.59
N THR A 54 -12.69 3.24 -7.34
CA THR A 54 -13.75 2.66 -8.20
C THR A 54 -15.16 2.93 -7.71
N GLY A 55 -15.32 3.32 -6.44
CA GLY A 55 -16.57 3.83 -5.92
C GLY A 55 -16.89 5.16 -6.59
N ASN A 56 -18.16 5.33 -6.97
CA ASN A 56 -18.70 6.55 -7.60
C ASN A 56 -18.67 7.78 -6.64
N ASP A 57 -17.81 7.78 -5.63
CA ASP A 57 -17.63 8.89 -4.68
C ASP A 57 -16.70 9.98 -5.23
N PHE A 58 -16.02 9.77 -6.36
CA PHE A 58 -15.18 10.79 -7.00
C PHE A 58 -15.90 11.70 -8.01
N ILE A 59 -17.18 11.44 -8.34
CA ILE A 59 -18.03 12.27 -9.21
C ILE A 59 -19.34 12.60 -8.51
#